data_AF-A0A918JDZ0-F1
#
_entry.id   AF-A0A918JDZ0-F1
#
_cell.length_a   1.000
_cell.length_b   1.000
_cell.length_c   1.000
_cell.angle_alpha   90.00
_cell.angle_beta   90.00
_cell.angle_gamma   90.00
#
_symmetry.space_group_name_H-M   'P 1'
#
loop_
_entity.id
_entity.type
_entity.pdbx_description
1 polymer ?
#
loop_
_entity_poly.entity_id
_entity_poly.type
_entity_poly.pdbx_seq_one_letter_code
_entity_poly.pdbx_strand_id
1 'polypeptide(L)'
;MPRVHCKARTRSVAAGPVAGSPSKGWLWRYDPPDRRAQFGDTLVSCSGSLAIVDLPVPGQQLEFGTAGATEDTGGIDTLPLF
;
A
#
# COMPACT_ATOMS: atom_id res chain seq x y z
N MET A 1 -0.55 7.16 9.00
CA MET A 1 -0.85 5.76 8.62
C MET A 1 -0.84 4.90 9.88
N PRO A 2 -1.85 4.02 10.11
CA PRO A 2 -1.91 3.20 11.32
C PRO A 2 -0.66 2.33 11.44
N ARG A 3 -0.21 2.10 12.67
CA ARG A 3 0.96 1.26 12.94
C ARG A 3 0.55 0.00 13.67
N VAL A 4 1.18 -1.10 13.31
CA VAL A 4 0.87 -2.46 13.78
C VAL A 4 2.16 -3.17 14.17
N HIS A 5 2.05 -4.12 15.10
CA HIS A 5 3.20 -4.92 15.50
C HIS A 5 3.49 -5.99 14.44
N CYS A 6 4.67 -5.93 13.82
CA CYS A 6 5.09 -6.93 12.86
C CYS A 6 5.69 -8.14 13.58
N LYS A 7 5.18 -9.36 13.38
CA LYS A 7 5.76 -10.55 14.02
C LYS A 7 7.20 -10.85 13.57
N ALA A 8 7.56 -10.47 12.35
CA ALA A 8 8.89 -10.70 11.78
C ALA A 8 9.93 -9.66 12.21
N ARG A 9 9.49 -8.51 12.71
CA ARG A 9 10.34 -7.39 13.13
C ARG A 9 9.71 -6.88 14.40
N THR A 10 10.29 -7.14 15.57
CA THR A 10 9.82 -6.83 16.94
C THR A 10 9.55 -5.34 17.23
N ARG A 11 8.91 -4.63 16.31
CA ARG A 11 8.71 -3.18 16.28
C ARG A 11 7.42 -2.83 15.53
N SER A 12 7.01 -1.59 15.74
CA SER A 12 5.83 -1.01 15.10
C SER A 12 6.10 -0.59 13.65
N VAL A 13 5.40 -1.18 12.70
CA VAL A 13 5.51 -0.91 11.26
C VAL A 13 4.22 -0.27 10.77
N ALA A 14 4.33 0.68 9.84
CA ALA A 14 3.16 1.30 9.25
C ALA A 14 2.42 0.29 8.35
N ALA A 15 1.09 0.29 8.35
CA ALA A 15 0.28 -0.55 7.48
C ALA A 15 -0.74 0.31 6.71
N GLY A 16 -0.88 0.05 5.42
CA GLY A 16 -1.86 0.69 4.54
C GLY A 16 -3.07 -0.22 4.34
N PRO A 17 -4.29 0.31 4.21
CA PRO A 17 -5.49 -0.51 4.05
C PRO A 17 -5.47 -1.34 2.75
N VAL A 18 -6.12 -2.49 2.78
CA VAL A 18 -6.35 -3.33 1.59
C VAL A 18 -7.66 -2.91 0.92
N ALA A 19 -7.63 -2.71 -0.40
CA ALA A 19 -8.82 -2.39 -1.18
C ALA A 19 -9.90 -3.49 -0.99
N GLY A 20 -11.13 -3.08 -0.69
CA GLY A 20 -12.22 -4.01 -0.40
C GLY A 20 -12.16 -4.70 0.97
N SER A 21 -11.18 -4.37 1.81
CA SER A 21 -11.06 -4.91 3.18
C SER A 21 -10.51 -3.84 4.14
N PRO A 22 -11.32 -2.86 4.54
CA PRO A 22 -10.86 -1.70 5.31
C PRO A 22 -10.32 -2.06 6.69
N SER A 23 -10.73 -3.18 7.28
CA SER A 23 -10.19 -3.69 8.56
C SER A 23 -8.82 -4.37 8.42
N LYS A 24 -8.34 -4.59 7.19
CA LYS A 24 -7.08 -5.26 6.89
C LYS A 24 -6.07 -4.29 6.30
N GLY A 25 -4.80 -4.57 6.55
CA GLY A 25 -3.71 -3.76 6.04
C GLY A 25 -2.53 -4.57 5.51
N TRP A 26 -1.81 -3.98 4.57
CA TRP A 26 -0.50 -4.43 4.11
C TRP A 26 0.59 -3.66 4.83
N LEU A 27 1.57 -4.38 5.35
CA LEU A 27 2.74 -3.77 5.98
C LEU A 27 3.54 -2.99 4.94
N TRP A 28 3.86 -1.74 5.26
CA TRP A 28 4.77 -0.96 4.45
C TRP A 28 6.16 -1.58 4.43
N ARG A 29 6.78 -1.50 3.25
CA ARG A 29 8.14 -1.96 3.02
C ARG A 29 9.11 -1.23 3.93
N TYR A 30 9.90 -2.00 4.67
CA TYR A 30 11.10 -1.51 5.34
C TYR A 30 12.26 -2.43 4.99
N ASP A 31 13.18 -1.95 4.18
CA ASP A 31 14.46 -2.63 4.00
C ASP A 31 15.36 -2.29 5.19
N PRO A 32 15.99 -3.28 5.87
CA PRO A 32 17.15 -2.96 6.69
C PRO A 32 18.24 -2.33 5.79
N PRO A 33 19.05 -1.43 6.32
CA PRO A 33 20.11 -0.77 5.54
C PRO A 33 21.02 -1.79 4.83
N ASP A 34 21.28 -2.94 5.46
CA ASP A 34 22.19 -3.97 4.96
C ASP A 34 21.59 -4.89 3.89
N ARG A 35 20.27 -4.88 3.66
CA ARG A 35 19.62 -5.76 2.66
C ARG A 35 19.90 -5.34 1.22
N ARG A 36 20.17 -4.06 0.98
CA ARG A 36 20.48 -3.54 -0.37
C ARG A 36 21.78 -4.13 -0.95
N ALA A 37 22.64 -4.69 -0.11
CA ALA A 37 23.91 -5.29 -0.53
C ALA A 37 23.75 -6.72 -1.09
N GLN A 38 22.59 -7.37 -0.91
CA GLN A 38 22.36 -8.74 -1.35
C GLN A 38 21.71 -8.74 -2.73
N PHE A 39 22.54 -8.81 -3.78
CA PHE A 39 22.07 -8.99 -5.15
C PHE A 39 21.32 -10.34 -5.29
N GLY A 40 20.12 -10.31 -5.86
CA GLY A 40 19.30 -11.51 -6.11
C GLY A 40 18.18 -11.77 -5.11
N ASP A 41 18.09 -10.98 -4.04
CA ASP A 41 17.00 -11.11 -3.06
C ASP A 41 15.70 -10.46 -3.55
N THR A 42 14.57 -11.06 -3.20
CA THR A 42 13.24 -10.60 -3.63
C THR A 42 13.03 -9.13 -3.21
N LEU A 43 12.44 -8.30 -4.07
CA LEU A 43 12.14 -6.87 -3.82
C LEU A 43 11.30 -6.60 -2.56
N VAL A 44 10.87 -7.62 -1.83
CA VAL A 44 10.18 -7.47 -0.55
C VAL A 44 11.14 -7.31 0.61
N SER A 45 10.85 -6.31 1.43
CA SER A 45 11.62 -5.82 2.55
C SER A 45 11.81 -6.73 3.75
N CYS A 46 10.88 -7.66 3.94
CA CYS A 46 10.99 -8.83 4.78
C CYS A 46 9.88 -9.82 4.35
N SER A 47 10.00 -11.10 4.68
CA SER A 47 8.91 -12.07 4.46
C SER A 47 7.58 -11.60 5.08
N GLY A 48 7.65 -10.90 6.22
CA GLY A 48 6.50 -10.27 6.86
C GLY A 48 5.82 -9.16 6.06
N SER A 49 6.50 -8.53 5.08
CA SER A 49 5.91 -7.46 4.26
C SER A 49 4.87 -7.95 3.24
N LEU A 50 4.78 -9.27 3.03
CA LEU A 50 3.71 -9.88 2.23
C LEU A 50 2.46 -10.22 3.07
N ALA A 51 2.54 -10.10 4.39
CA ALA A 51 1.45 -10.48 5.27
C ALA A 51 0.35 -9.41 5.28
N ILE A 52 -0.90 -9.86 5.15
CA ILE A 52 -2.08 -9.09 5.49
C ILE A 52 -2.28 -9.17 7.00
N VAL A 53 -2.43 -8.02 7.64
CA VAL A 53 -2.62 -7.92 9.10
C VAL A 53 -3.91 -7.18 9.43
N ASP A 54 -4.40 -7.39 10.65
CA ASP A 54 -5.52 -6.61 11.18
C ASP A 54 -5.06 -5.19 11.52
N LEU A 55 -5.85 -4.21 11.09
CA LEU A 55 -5.65 -2.82 11.46
C LEU A 55 -6.34 -2.54 12.81
N PRO A 56 -5.75 -1.69 13.67
CA PRO A 56 -6.36 -1.33 14.96
C PRO A 56 -7.64 -0.51 14.78
N VAL A 57 -7.77 0.19 13.66
CA VAL A 57 -8.96 0.95 13.26
C VAL A 57 -9.16 0.71 11.76
N PRO A 58 -10.40 0.51 11.29
CA PRO A 58 -10.67 0.38 9.86
C PRO A 58 -10.16 1.60 9.08
N GLY A 59 -9.52 1.35 7.94
CA GLY A 59 -9.20 2.39 6.97
C GLY A 59 -10.48 3.04 6.45
N GLN A 60 -10.45 4.35 6.27
CA GLN A 60 -11.52 5.06 5.58
C GLN A 60 -11.26 4.99 4.09
N GLN A 61 -12.17 4.36 3.34
CA GLN A 61 -12.15 4.38 1.89
C GLN A 61 -12.91 5.63 1.42
N LEU A 62 -12.34 6.36 0.47
CA LEU A 62 -13.03 7.48 -0.15
C LEU A 62 -14.21 6.95 -0.96
N GLU A 63 -15.42 7.42 -0.66
CA GLU A 63 -16.59 7.16 -1.48
C GLU A 63 -16.62 8.17 -2.62
N PHE A 64 -16.37 7.68 -3.83
CA PHE A 64 -16.66 8.47 -5.02
C PHE A 64 -18.17 8.42 -5.21
N GLY A 65 -18.85 9.53 -4.96
CA GLY A 65 -20.24 9.67 -5.39
C GLY A 65 -20.32 9.35 -6.88
N THR A 66 -21.38 8.68 -7.31
CA THR A 66 -21.70 8.52 -8.73
C THR A 66 -21.93 9.93 -9.26
N ALA A 67 -20.87 10.59 -9.73
CA ALA A 67 -21.01 11.79 -10.52
C ALA A 67 -21.91 11.36 -11.67
N GLY A 68 -23.16 11.85 -11.67
CA GLY A 68 -24.04 11.68 -12.81
C GLY A 68 -23.22 12.01 -14.03
N ALA A 69 -23.24 11.14 -15.03
CA ALA A 69 -22.41 11.25 -16.22
C ALA A 69 -22.63 12.61 -16.90
N THR A 70 -21.91 13.64 -16.48
CA THR A 70 -21.58 14.76 -17.32
C THR A 70 -20.47 14.21 -18.21
N GLU A 71 -20.86 13.83 -19.42
CA GLU A 71 -19.95 13.57 -20.52
C GLU A 71 -19.05 14.79 -20.70
N ASP A 72 -17.89 14.78 -20.04
CA ASP A 72 -16.80 15.68 -20.36
C ASP A 72 -16.02 15.03 -21.49
N THR A 73 -16.46 15.29 -22.72
CA THR A 73 -15.75 14.93 -23.96
C THR A 73 -14.55 15.84 -24.20
N GLY A 74 -13.82 16.20 -23.13
CA GLY A 74 -12.56 16.93 -23.19
C GLY A 74 -11.44 15.99 -23.62
N GLY A 75 -11.05 16.10 -24.89
CA GLY A 75 -10.07 15.25 -25.56
C GLY A 75 -8.80 15.02 -24.73
N ILE A 76 -8.41 13.74 -24.64
CA ILE A 76 -7.13 13.33 -24.07
C ILE A 76 -6.04 13.76 -25.07
N ASP A 77 -5.39 14.89 -24.81
CA ASP A 77 -4.14 15.25 -25.50
C ASP A 77 -3.04 14.29 -25.02
N THR A 78 -2.88 13.18 -25.73
CA THR A 78 -1.74 12.28 -25.56
C THR A 78 -0.49 13.01 -26.04
N LEU A 79 0.29 13.57 -25.12
CA LEU A 79 1.64 14.02 -25.42
C LEU A 79 2.52 12.80 -25.74
N PRO A 80 3.17 12.73 -26.91
CA PRO A 80 4.07 11.64 -27.22
C PRO A 80 5.32 11.74 -26.33
N LEU A 81 5.63 10.64 -25.63
CA LEU A 81 6.92 10.45 -24.97
C LEU A 81 7.95 10.07 -26.04
N PHE A 82 8.62 11.06 -26.60
CA PHE A 82 9.93 10.90 -27.24
C PHE A 82 10.97 11.67 -26.44
#